data_AF-A0A096KIL1-F1
#
_entry.id   AF-A0A096KIL1-F1
#
_cell.length_a   1.000
_cell.length_b   1.000
_cell.length_c   1.000
_cell.angle_alpha   90.00
_cell.angle_beta   90.00
_cell.angle_gamma   90.00
#
_symmetry.space_group_name_H-M   'P 1'
#
loop_
_entity.id
_entity.type
_entity.pdbx_description
1 polymer ?
#
loop_
_entity_poly.entity_id
_entity_poly.type
_entity_poly.pdbx_seq_one_letter_code
_entity_poly.pdbx_strand_id
1 'polypeptide(L)'
;MGERREEDGMRQWSTRELRYLEEHAGEGAAAIAKALGRSVDSVEWQARKCGISLRKRRQCPHCGQWTFRPLNRINGWCIECTKELHMADLAEQAEAMKEEASREIRNNRTRQCFYSAKSRAKKKKNSHGKSHG
;
A
#
# COMPACT_ATOMS: atom_id res chain seq x y z
N MET A 1 51.50 11.40 -11.00
CA MET A 1 50.16 11.85 -11.43
C MET A 1 49.52 12.55 -10.25
N GLY A 2 49.62 13.88 -10.21
CA GLY A 2 49.08 14.69 -9.13
C GLY A 2 47.72 15.24 -9.52
N GLU A 3 46.66 14.80 -8.83
CA GLU A 3 45.32 15.36 -8.99
C GLU A 3 44.97 16.15 -7.72
N ARG A 4 45.41 17.41 -7.74
CA ARG A 4 44.69 18.60 -7.26
C ARG A 4 43.59 18.37 -6.23
N ARG A 5 43.97 18.36 -4.94
CA ARG A 5 43.08 18.71 -3.82
C ARG A 5 42.89 20.23 -3.80
N GLU A 6 41.96 20.74 -4.59
CA GLU A 6 41.58 22.17 -4.55
C GLU A 6 40.38 22.37 -3.60
N GLU A 7 40.71 22.95 -2.43
CA GLU A 7 39.91 23.89 -1.64
C GLU A 7 38.48 23.49 -1.22
N ASP A 8 38.38 22.59 -0.23
CA ASP A 8 37.16 22.35 0.57
C ASP A 8 36.88 23.47 1.62
N GLY A 9 37.58 24.61 1.52
CA GLY A 9 37.53 25.72 2.47
C GLY A 9 36.82 26.96 1.90
N MET A 10 35.55 27.15 2.28
CA MET A 10 34.79 28.41 2.14
C MET A 10 34.51 28.95 0.71
N ARG A 11 34.13 28.10 -0.25
CA ARG A 11 33.46 28.62 -1.46
C ARG A 11 32.10 29.20 -1.08
N GLN A 12 31.90 30.52 -1.24
CA GLN A 12 30.62 31.17 -0.93
C GLN A 12 29.48 30.60 -1.78
N TRP A 13 28.27 30.55 -1.23
CA TRP A 13 27.08 30.09 -1.92
C TRP A 13 26.58 31.17 -2.87
N SER A 14 26.56 30.87 -4.17
CA SER A 14 25.94 31.75 -5.17
C SER A 14 24.42 31.65 -5.13
N THR A 15 23.73 32.71 -5.56
CA THR A 15 22.26 32.72 -5.68
C THR A 15 21.74 31.59 -6.57
N ARG A 16 22.51 31.19 -7.60
CA ARG A 16 22.16 30.07 -8.48
C ARG A 16 22.23 28.72 -7.76
N GLU A 17 23.24 28.52 -6.92
CA GLU A 17 23.36 27.31 -6.09
C GLU A 17 22.25 27.24 -5.04
N LEU A 18 21.87 28.38 -4.45
CA LEU A 18 20.73 28.46 -3.52
C LEU A 18 19.41 28.11 -4.22
N ARG A 19 19.17 28.67 -5.42
CA ARG A 19 17.98 28.33 -6.21
C ARG A 19 17.94 26.86 -6.60
N TYR A 20 19.09 26.30 -7.00
CA TYR A 20 19.20 24.87 -7.29
C TYR A 20 18.86 24.00 -6.08
N LEU A 21 19.33 24.40 -4.89
CA LEU A 21 19.05 23.70 -3.64
C LEU A 21 17.57 23.74 -3.26
N GLU A 22 16.86 24.85 -3.53
CA GLU A 22 15.40 24.96 -3.37
C GLU A 22 14.65 24.08 -4.37
N GLU A 23 14.99 24.17 -5.65
CA GLU A 23 14.33 23.43 -6.73
C GLU A 23 14.51 21.90 -6.58
N HIS A 24 15.67 21.45 -6.09
CA HIS A 24 16.06 20.03 -6.03
C HIS A 24 16.03 19.45 -4.61
N ALA A 25 15.43 20.15 -3.62
CA ALA A 25 15.34 19.71 -2.23
C ALA A 25 14.72 18.30 -2.07
N GLY A 26 13.87 17.88 -3.02
CA GLY A 26 13.24 16.56 -3.06
C GLY A 26 14.13 15.41 -3.51
N GLU A 27 15.31 15.65 -4.08
CA GLU A 27 16.22 14.59 -4.54
C GLU A 27 17.16 14.08 -3.43
N GLY A 28 17.36 14.92 -2.41
CA GLY A 28 18.17 14.67 -1.23
C GLY A 28 19.59 15.21 -1.32
N ALA A 29 20.22 15.38 -0.14
CA ALA A 29 21.51 16.05 0.01
C ALA A 29 22.62 15.50 -0.90
N ALA A 30 22.72 14.17 -1.01
CA ALA A 30 23.75 13.51 -1.83
C ALA A 30 23.64 13.80 -3.34
N ALA A 31 22.42 13.94 -3.87
CA ALA A 31 22.20 14.24 -5.28
C ALA A 31 22.60 15.70 -5.59
N ILE A 32 22.19 16.62 -4.72
CA ILE A 32 22.54 18.05 -4.82
C ILE A 32 24.05 18.25 -4.68
N ALA A 33 24.68 17.58 -3.71
CA ALA A 33 26.13 17.60 -3.50
C ALA A 33 26.89 17.15 -4.77
N LYS A 34 26.44 16.06 -5.40
CA LYS A 34 27.01 15.56 -6.64
C LYS A 34 26.83 16.53 -7.82
N ALA A 35 25.67 17.19 -7.93
CA ALA A 35 25.39 18.14 -9.00
C ALA A 35 26.17 19.46 -8.86
N LEU A 36 26.34 19.94 -7.62
CA LEU A 36 27.04 21.19 -7.32
C LEU A 36 28.55 21.01 -7.10
N GLY A 37 29.04 19.77 -7.03
CA GLY A 37 30.43 19.46 -6.73
C GLY A 37 30.87 19.90 -5.31
N ARG A 38 29.95 19.89 -4.35
CA ARG A 38 30.22 20.23 -2.93
C ARG A 38 30.08 19.02 -2.03
N SER A 39 30.63 19.11 -0.81
CA SER A 39 30.45 18.10 0.22
C SER A 39 29.00 18.04 0.71
N VAL A 40 28.56 16.84 1.12
CA VAL A 40 27.19 16.61 1.64
C VAL A 40 26.94 17.45 2.89
N ASP A 41 27.93 17.54 3.79
CA ASP A 41 27.83 18.32 5.03
C ASP A 41 27.61 19.82 4.76
N SER A 42 28.25 20.38 3.73
CA SER A 42 28.05 21.79 3.33
C SER A 42 26.63 22.04 2.83
N VAL A 43 26.08 21.10 2.04
CA VAL A 43 24.69 21.14 1.55
C VAL A 43 23.70 21.04 2.70
N GLU A 44 23.92 20.15 3.66
CA GLU A 44 23.06 20.00 4.84
C GLU A 44 23.08 21.23 5.73
N TRP A 45 24.26 21.80 5.99
CA TRP A 45 24.39 23.03 6.77
C TRP A 45 23.69 24.21 6.11
N GLN A 46 23.87 24.37 4.79
CA GLN A 46 23.21 25.45 4.05
C GLN A 46 21.69 25.26 4.02
N ALA A 47 21.20 24.04 3.80
CA ALA A 47 19.77 23.76 3.82
C ALA A 47 19.16 24.07 5.20
N ARG A 48 19.85 23.75 6.29
CA ARG A 48 19.44 24.14 7.65
C ARG A 48 19.39 25.65 7.82
N LYS A 49 20.40 26.38 7.33
CA LYS A 49 20.45 27.85 7.38
C LYS A 49 19.31 28.50 6.58
N CYS A 50 18.93 27.91 5.46
CA CYS A 50 17.82 28.36 4.61
C CYS A 50 16.44 27.81 5.03
N GLY A 51 16.36 26.91 6.02
CA GLY A 51 15.10 26.30 6.45
C GLY A 51 14.51 25.26 5.49
N ILE A 52 15.32 24.68 4.59
CA ILE A 52 14.87 23.79 3.52
C ILE A 52 14.98 22.32 3.95
N SER A 53 13.92 21.54 3.78
CA SER A 53 13.93 20.11 4.07
C SER A 53 14.48 19.30 2.89
N LEU A 54 15.62 18.62 3.09
CA LEU A 54 16.25 17.74 2.09
C LEU A 54 15.68 16.31 2.06
N ARG A 55 14.42 16.13 2.49
CA ARG A 55 13.79 14.81 2.52
C ARG A 55 13.51 14.33 1.10
N LYS A 56 14.02 13.15 0.76
CA LYS A 56 13.80 12.51 -0.54
C LYS A 56 12.30 12.31 -0.79
N ARG A 57 11.82 12.82 -1.93
CA ARG A 57 10.46 12.63 -2.44
C ARG A 57 10.53 11.72 -3.66
N ARG A 58 9.53 10.86 -3.80
CA ARG A 58 9.37 9.96 -4.94
C ARG A 58 7.97 10.11 -5.49
N GLN A 59 7.84 10.09 -6.81
CA GLN A 59 6.53 10.11 -7.46
C GLN A 59 6.00 8.68 -7.59
N CYS A 60 4.74 8.47 -7.20
CA CYS A 60 4.07 7.20 -7.43
C CYS A 60 3.71 7.07 -8.93
N PRO A 61 4.08 5.98 -9.62
CA PRO A 61 3.74 5.79 -11.04
C PRO A 61 2.25 5.52 -11.26
N HIS A 62 1.51 5.08 -10.23
CA HIS A 62 0.09 4.74 -10.34
C HIS A 62 -0.82 5.98 -10.24
N CYS A 63 -0.63 6.81 -9.22
CA CYS A 63 -1.48 7.99 -8.97
C CYS A 63 -0.80 9.33 -9.28
N GLY A 64 0.51 9.35 -9.56
CA GLY A 64 1.25 10.59 -9.80
C GLY A 64 1.54 11.44 -8.56
N GLN A 65 1.06 11.07 -7.37
CA GLN A 65 1.35 11.79 -6.12
C GLN A 65 2.82 11.67 -5.70
N TRP A 66 3.36 12.78 -5.21
CA TRP A 66 4.66 12.83 -4.55
C TRP A 66 4.55 12.34 -3.10
N THR A 67 5.39 11.39 -2.72
CA THR A 67 5.41 10.84 -1.36
C THR A 67 6.84 10.83 -0.80
N PHE A 68 6.94 11.06 0.52
CA PHE A 68 8.22 10.93 1.25
C PHE A 68 8.50 9.49 1.70
N ARG A 69 7.45 8.67 1.77
CA ARG A 69 7.56 7.26 2.15
C ARG A 69 8.17 6.49 0.97
N PRO A 70 8.97 5.45 1.25
CA PRO A 70 9.42 4.57 0.20
C PRO A 70 8.21 3.92 -0.48
N LEU A 71 8.28 3.81 -1.81
CA LEU A 71 7.33 3.03 -2.59
C LEU A 71 7.46 1.55 -2.21
N ASN A 72 6.37 0.81 -2.31
CA ASN A 72 6.36 -0.61 -2.02
C ASN A 72 7.32 -1.35 -2.96
N ARG A 73 8.08 -2.31 -2.42
CA ARG A 73 9.15 -3.01 -3.14
C ARG A 73 8.65 -3.94 -4.24
N ILE A 74 7.40 -4.39 -4.14
CA ILE A 74 6.82 -5.38 -5.06
C ILE A 74 6.19 -4.68 -6.27
N ASN A 75 5.22 -3.80 -6.03
CA ASN A 75 4.45 -3.13 -7.09
C ASN A 75 4.99 -1.74 -7.45
N GLY A 76 5.92 -1.17 -6.67
CA GLY A 76 6.45 0.18 -6.89
C GLY A 76 5.47 1.31 -6.58
N TRP A 77 4.37 1.04 -5.87
CA TRP A 77 3.31 2.03 -5.63
C TRP A 77 3.40 2.67 -4.24
N CYS A 78 2.70 3.79 -4.07
CA CYS A 78 2.54 4.39 -2.75
C CYS A 78 1.66 3.52 -1.86
N ILE A 79 1.71 3.80 -0.55
CA ILE A 79 0.95 3.04 0.45
C ILE A 79 -0.57 3.12 0.21
N GLU A 80 -1.07 4.27 -0.24
CA GLU A 80 -2.51 4.45 -0.49
C GLU A 80 -2.97 3.61 -1.68
N CYS A 81 -2.27 3.65 -2.83
CA CYS A 81 -2.62 2.80 -3.97
C CYS A 81 -2.48 1.30 -3.65
N THR A 82 -1.53 0.91 -2.80
CA THR A 82 -1.41 -0.48 -2.36
C THR A 82 -2.58 -0.88 -1.44
N LYS A 83 -3.04 0.03 -0.56
CA LYS A 83 -4.24 -0.20 0.26
C LYS A 83 -5.49 -0.28 -0.60
N GLU A 84 -5.64 0.59 -1.60
CA GLU A 84 -6.78 0.56 -2.52
C GLU A 84 -6.89 -0.79 -3.22
N LEU A 85 -5.77 -1.31 -3.74
CA LEU A 85 -5.71 -2.64 -4.32
C LEU A 85 -6.14 -3.70 -3.30
N HIS A 86 -5.57 -3.65 -2.10
CA HIS A 86 -5.90 -4.61 -1.04
C HIS A 86 -7.37 -4.53 -0.60
N MET A 87 -7.96 -3.33 -0.55
CA MET A 87 -9.38 -3.14 -0.23
C MET A 87 -10.29 -3.77 -1.29
N ALA A 88 -9.90 -3.69 -2.57
CA ALA A 88 -10.64 -4.35 -3.64
C ALA A 88 -10.60 -5.89 -3.47
N ASP A 89 -9.43 -6.46 -3.18
CA ASP A 89 -9.27 -7.90 -2.94
C ASP A 89 -10.11 -8.37 -1.73
N LEU A 90 -10.10 -7.59 -0.64
CA LEU A 90 -10.89 -7.89 0.55
C LEU A 90 -12.40 -7.82 0.27
N ALA A 91 -12.84 -6.85 -0.53
CA ALA A 91 -14.23 -6.72 -0.93
C ALA A 91 -14.69 -7.94 -1.75
N GLU A 92 -13.89 -8.37 -2.72
CA GLU A 92 -14.17 -9.58 -3.50
C GLU A 92 -14.28 -10.83 -2.61
N GLN A 93 -13.32 -11.01 -1.69
CA GLN A 93 -13.34 -12.12 -0.74
C GLN A 93 -14.58 -12.08 0.17
N ALA A 94 -14.98 -10.89 0.62
CA ALA A 94 -16.17 -10.71 1.45
C ALA A 94 -17.46 -11.07 0.70
N GLU A 95 -17.59 -10.68 -0.58
CA GLU A 95 -18.74 -11.05 -1.41
C GLU A 95 -18.80 -12.56 -1.67
N ALA A 96 -17.65 -13.20 -1.97
CA ALA A 96 -17.57 -14.65 -2.12
C ALA A 96 -18.02 -15.39 -0.85
N MET A 97 -17.60 -14.91 0.33
CA MET A 97 -18.01 -15.50 1.61
C MET A 97 -19.52 -15.33 1.88
N LYS A 98 -20.09 -14.16 1.55
CA LYS A 98 -21.54 -13.92 1.67
C LYS A 98 -22.36 -14.81 0.74
N GLU A 99 -21.88 -15.05 -0.47
CA GLU A 99 -22.55 -15.95 -1.41
C GLU A 99 -22.55 -17.38 -0.89
N GLU A 100 -21.42 -17.87 -0.39
CA GLU A 100 -21.33 -19.23 0.14
C GLU A 100 -22.21 -19.41 1.39
N ALA A 101 -22.23 -18.43 2.30
CA ALA A 101 -23.16 -18.44 3.44
C ALA A 101 -24.63 -18.48 2.97
N SER A 102 -24.97 -17.74 1.91
CA SER A 102 -26.32 -17.73 1.33
C SER A 102 -26.68 -19.08 0.72
N ARG A 103 -25.73 -19.75 0.05
CA ARG A 103 -25.89 -21.11 -0.48
C ARG A 103 -26.09 -22.11 0.63
N GLU A 104 -25.33 -22.02 1.70
CA GLU A 104 -25.45 -22.88 2.88
C GLU A 104 -26.83 -22.75 3.53
N ILE A 105 -27.33 -21.52 3.73
CA ILE A 105 -28.67 -21.28 4.29
C ILE A 105 -29.74 -21.97 3.42
N ARG A 106 -29.67 -21.82 2.10
CA ARG A 106 -30.62 -22.47 1.18
C ARG A 106 -30.54 -24.00 1.28
N ASN A 107 -29.33 -24.56 1.27
CA ASN A 107 -29.11 -26.00 1.38
C ASN A 107 -29.60 -26.55 2.71
N ASN A 108 -29.32 -25.86 3.82
CA ASN A 108 -29.78 -26.25 5.16
C ASN A 108 -31.32 -26.24 5.27
N ARG A 109 -31.98 -25.21 4.71
CA ARG A 109 -33.45 -25.16 4.64
C ARG A 109 -34.01 -26.34 3.85
N THR A 110 -33.47 -26.59 2.66
CA THR A 110 -33.87 -27.72 1.81
C THR A 110 -33.66 -29.06 2.51
N ARG A 111 -32.51 -29.24 3.16
CA ARG A 111 -32.18 -30.45 3.95
C ARG A 111 -33.20 -30.65 5.07
N GLN A 112 -33.56 -29.59 5.78
CA GLN A 112 -34.54 -29.64 6.87
C GLN A 112 -35.95 -30.02 6.35
N CYS A 113 -36.34 -29.54 5.17
CA CYS A 113 -37.59 -29.94 4.51
C CYS A 113 -37.59 -31.45 4.21
N PHE A 114 -36.50 -31.99 3.65
CA PHE A 114 -36.38 -33.43 3.39
C PHE A 114 -36.43 -34.28 4.65
N TYR A 115 -35.73 -33.87 5.73
CA TYR A 115 -35.81 -34.57 7.01
C TYR A 115 -37.23 -34.58 7.58
N SER A 116 -37.92 -33.44 7.50
CA SER A 116 -39.30 -33.31 7.96
C SER A 116 -40.24 -34.21 7.16
N ALA A 117 -40.11 -34.25 5.84
CA ALA A 117 -40.91 -35.12 4.96
C ALA A 117 -40.67 -36.61 5.24
N LYS A 118 -39.39 -37.02 5.37
CA LYS A 118 -39.01 -38.40 5.72
C LYS A 118 -39.57 -38.82 7.07
N SER A 119 -39.49 -37.93 8.07
CA SER A 119 -40.04 -38.16 9.41
C SER A 119 -41.56 -38.36 9.37
N ARG A 120 -42.29 -37.47 8.66
CA ARG A 120 -43.74 -37.58 8.46
C ARG A 120 -44.13 -38.89 7.79
N ALA A 121 -43.42 -39.29 6.73
CA ALA A 121 -43.66 -40.55 6.03
C ALA A 121 -43.42 -41.77 6.94
N LYS A 122 -42.36 -41.76 7.75
CA LYS A 122 -42.08 -42.81 8.74
C LYS A 122 -43.19 -42.91 9.80
N LYS A 123 -43.67 -41.77 10.31
CA LYS A 123 -44.79 -41.73 11.27
C LYS A 123 -46.06 -42.33 10.67
N LYS A 124 -46.41 -41.99 9.42
CA LYS A 124 -47.58 -42.56 8.72
C LYS A 124 -47.47 -44.07 8.54
N LYS A 125 -46.29 -44.59 8.18
CA LYS A 125 -46.05 -46.04 8.10
C LYS A 125 -46.24 -46.73 9.44
N ASN A 126 -45.67 -46.17 10.51
CA ASN A 126 -45.78 -46.73 11.86
C ASN A 126 -47.22 -46.69 12.41
N SER A 127 -48.02 -45.67 12.07
CA SER A 127 -49.43 -45.62 12.48
C SER A 127 -50.29 -46.64 11.72
N HIS A 128 -50.05 -46.85 10.42
CA HIS A 128 -50.76 -47.86 9.64
C HIS A 128 -50.42 -49.28 10.10
N GLY A 129 -49.16 -49.55 10.49
CA GLY A 129 -48.76 -50.86 11.02
C GLY A 129 -49.34 -51.19 12.41
N LYS A 130 -49.85 -50.20 13.15
CA LYS A 130 -50.49 -50.38 14.47
C LYS A 130 -51.99 -50.65 14.41
N SER A 131 -52.65 -50.36 13.30
CA SER A 131 -54.10 -50.61 13.12
C SER A 131 -54.43 -52.01 12.59
N HIS A 132 -53.42 -52.82 12.26
CA HIS A 132 -53.57 -54.15 11.66
C HIS A 132 -53.06 -55.30 12.55
N GLY A 133 -52.82 -55.04 13.84
CA GLY A 133 -52.40 -56.03 14.84
C GLY A 133 -53.38 -56.12 16.00
#